data_AF-A0A518HBN3-F1
#
_entry.id   AF-A0A518HBN3-F1
#
_cell.length_a   1.000
_cell.length_b   1.000
_cell.length_c   1.000
_cell.angle_alpha   90.00
_cell.angle_beta   90.00
_cell.angle_gamma   90.00
#
_symmetry.space_group_name_H-M   'P 1'
#
loop_
_entity.id
_entity.type
_entity.pdbx_description
1 polymer ?
#
loop_
_entity_poly.entity_id
_entity_poly.type
_entity_poly.pdbx_seq_one_letter_code
_entity_poly.pdbx_strand_id
1 'polypeptide(L)'
;MSLSTAIAAELDARPDQTGIVSAQEGPDRLELDVSANAPVGVMLEHLDFAVIDPNRPGWTIDELQAWGDRLAKKVNYLMEPLVVLEVDAQGGEVELRSQSPTPRGQLKSYYEVRLNKSGTLRLDRMTFDSADRRRRPSQFQLSREVLERLADDLADTAHGR
;
A
#
# COMPACT_ATOMS: atom_id res chain seq x y z
N MET A 1 3.23 6.86 -19.78
CA MET A 1 2.83 7.81 -18.73
C MET A 1 3.39 7.25 -17.41
N SER A 2 3.33 7.92 -16.26
CA SER A 2 3.68 7.25 -14.98
C SER A 2 2.40 6.79 -14.28
N LEU A 3 2.51 5.80 -13.39
CA LEU A 3 1.36 5.35 -12.60
C LEU A 3 0.85 6.49 -11.70
N SER A 4 1.76 7.34 -11.19
CA SER A 4 1.42 8.59 -10.48
C SER A 4 0.56 9.54 -11.31
N THR A 5 0.96 9.85 -12.55
CA THR A 5 0.21 10.76 -13.44
C THR A 5 -1.17 10.19 -13.76
N ALA A 6 -1.25 8.86 -13.99
CA ALA A 6 -2.50 8.20 -14.30
C ALA A 6 -3.48 8.23 -13.11
N ILE A 7 -3.03 7.90 -11.90
CA ILE A 7 -3.92 7.91 -10.73
C ILE A 7 -4.34 9.33 -10.32
N ALA A 8 -3.45 10.32 -10.48
CA ALA A 8 -3.78 11.72 -10.24
C ALA A 8 -4.89 12.19 -11.18
N ALA A 9 -4.79 11.90 -12.48
CA ALA A 9 -5.82 12.24 -13.46
C ALA A 9 -7.18 11.60 -13.13
N GLU A 10 -7.19 10.33 -12.69
CA GLU A 10 -8.43 9.63 -12.31
C GLU A 10 -9.08 10.23 -11.07
N LEU A 11 -8.30 10.72 -10.11
CA LEU A 11 -8.82 11.40 -8.92
C LEU A 11 -9.31 12.81 -9.22
N ASP A 12 -8.61 13.55 -10.07
CA ASP A 12 -8.98 14.91 -10.50
C ASP A 12 -10.25 14.93 -11.35
N ALA A 13 -10.49 13.87 -12.13
CA ALA A 13 -11.72 13.69 -12.89
C ALA A 13 -12.95 13.42 -12.00
N ARG A 14 -12.75 13.07 -10.71
CA ARG A 14 -13.81 12.66 -9.77
C ARG A 14 -13.71 13.42 -8.43
N PRO A 15 -13.70 14.76 -8.44
CA PRO A 15 -13.60 15.53 -7.21
C PRO A 15 -14.78 15.21 -6.29
N ASP A 16 -14.53 15.13 -4.98
CA ASP A 16 -15.53 14.88 -3.93
C ASP A 16 -16.29 13.55 -4.04
N GLN A 17 -15.85 12.61 -4.89
CA GLN A 17 -16.45 11.28 -5.01
C GLN A 17 -15.74 10.25 -4.13
N THR A 18 -16.51 9.23 -3.72
CA THR A 18 -16.04 8.08 -2.93
C THR A 18 -16.17 6.79 -3.75
N GLY A 19 -15.54 5.73 -3.27
CA GLY A 19 -15.52 4.40 -3.89
C GLY A 19 -14.19 4.11 -4.58
N ILE A 20 -14.23 3.11 -5.46
CA ILE A 20 -13.03 2.58 -6.11
C ILE A 20 -12.54 3.52 -7.21
N VAL A 21 -11.28 3.95 -7.11
CA VAL A 21 -10.56 4.66 -8.16
C VAL A 21 -9.34 3.84 -8.55
N SER A 22 -9.16 3.59 -9.84
CA SER A 22 -8.06 2.74 -10.32
C SER A 22 -7.36 3.34 -11.52
N ALA A 23 -6.05 3.11 -11.60
CA ALA A 23 -5.22 3.46 -12.74
C ALA A 23 -4.30 2.28 -13.09
N GLN A 24 -3.87 2.23 -14.36
CA GLN A 24 -2.95 1.20 -14.83
C GLN A 24 -1.94 1.80 -15.81
N GLU A 25 -0.67 1.46 -15.64
CA GLU A 25 0.42 1.79 -16.57
C GLU A 25 1.21 0.51 -16.84
N GLY A 26 1.16 0.01 -18.08
CA GLY A 26 1.77 -1.28 -18.41
C GLY A 26 1.23 -2.42 -17.55
N PRO A 27 2.08 -3.24 -16.91
CA PRO A 27 1.64 -4.32 -16.03
C PRO A 27 1.17 -3.81 -14.65
N ASP A 28 1.44 -2.56 -14.29
CA ASP A 28 1.22 -2.07 -12.93
C ASP A 28 -0.17 -1.45 -12.79
N ARG A 29 -1.00 -2.03 -11.93
CA ARG A 29 -2.34 -1.54 -11.61
C ARG A 29 -2.39 -1.08 -10.16
N LEU A 30 -2.91 0.13 -9.95
CA LEU A 30 -3.19 0.71 -8.64
C LEU A 30 -4.71 0.87 -8.48
N GLU A 31 -5.23 0.46 -7.33
CA GLU A 31 -6.62 0.63 -6.93
C GLU A 31 -6.68 1.26 -5.54
N LEU A 32 -7.52 2.28 -5.40
CA LEU A 32 -7.75 3.03 -4.18
C LEU A 32 -9.20 2.85 -3.77
N ASP A 33 -9.45 2.43 -2.53
CA ASP A 33 -10.77 2.50 -1.93
C ASP A 33 -10.91 3.85 -1.21
N VAL A 34 -11.51 4.82 -1.88
CA VAL A 34 -11.53 6.23 -1.48
C VAL A 34 -12.77 6.53 -0.64
N SER A 35 -12.59 6.97 0.61
CA SER A 35 -13.69 7.43 1.46
C SER A 35 -13.86 8.95 1.48
N ALA A 36 -12.86 9.71 1.04
CA ALA A 36 -12.98 11.13 0.74
C ALA A 36 -11.89 11.60 -0.24
N ASN A 37 -12.26 12.42 -1.24
CA ASN A 37 -11.36 12.93 -2.26
C ASN A 37 -11.31 14.46 -2.24
N ALA A 38 -10.28 15.05 -1.61
CA ALA A 38 -10.14 16.50 -1.44
C ALA A 38 -8.94 17.06 -2.24
N PRO A 39 -8.87 18.38 -2.51
CA PRO A 39 -7.79 18.95 -3.35
C PRO A 39 -6.37 18.64 -2.86
N VAL A 40 -6.14 18.64 -1.55
CA VAL A 40 -4.79 18.46 -0.96
C VAL A 40 -4.51 17.03 -0.49
N GLY A 41 -5.51 16.15 -0.48
CA GLY A 41 -5.34 14.79 0.01
C GLY A 41 -6.55 13.89 -0.16
N VAL A 42 -6.31 12.60 0.03
CA VAL A 42 -7.33 11.55 -0.08
C VAL A 42 -7.41 10.79 1.23
N MET A 43 -8.63 10.45 1.64
CA MET A 43 -8.88 9.48 2.70
C MET A 43 -9.16 8.13 2.05
N LEU A 44 -8.46 7.10 2.51
CA LEU A 44 -8.52 5.75 1.98
C LEU A 44 -8.96 4.77 3.07
N GLU A 45 -9.76 3.78 2.70
CA GLU A 45 -9.92 2.56 3.49
C GLU A 45 -8.70 1.66 3.34
N HIS A 46 -8.27 1.47 2.09
CA HIS A 46 -7.08 0.69 1.70
C HIS A 46 -6.62 1.05 0.29
N LEU A 47 -5.43 0.55 -0.06
CA LEU A 47 -4.85 0.65 -1.40
C LEU A 47 -4.36 -0.73 -1.81
N ASP A 48 -4.72 -1.15 -3.03
CA ASP A 48 -4.24 -2.38 -3.65
C ASP A 48 -3.36 -2.05 -4.87
N PHE A 49 -2.25 -2.75 -5.00
CA PHE A 49 -1.36 -2.69 -6.14
C PHE A 49 -1.16 -4.10 -6.70
N ALA A 50 -1.13 -4.24 -8.02
CA ALA A 50 -0.94 -5.54 -8.65
C ALA A 50 -0.05 -5.43 -9.89
N VAL A 51 0.85 -6.40 -10.05
CA VAL A 51 1.61 -6.61 -11.29
C VAL A 51 0.85 -7.65 -12.13
N ILE A 52 0.18 -7.18 -13.18
CA ILE A 52 -0.61 -7.97 -14.12
C ILE A 52 0.26 -8.31 -15.35
N ASP A 53 1.06 -9.35 -15.24
CA ASP A 53 1.80 -9.93 -16.35
C ASP A 53 1.39 -11.40 -16.58
N PRO A 54 0.60 -11.71 -17.63
CA PRO A 54 0.11 -13.05 -17.89
C PRO A 54 1.23 -14.05 -18.26
N ASN A 55 2.40 -13.56 -18.65
CA ASN A 55 3.54 -14.42 -19.04
C ASN A 55 4.50 -14.68 -17.88
N ARG A 56 4.36 -13.95 -16.77
CA ARG A 56 5.22 -14.12 -15.60
C ARG A 56 4.74 -15.35 -14.80
N PRO A 57 5.65 -16.25 -14.37
CA PRO A 57 5.29 -17.22 -13.34
C PRO A 57 4.92 -16.49 -12.04
N GLY A 58 4.17 -17.17 -11.16
CA GLY A 58 3.89 -16.62 -9.83
C GLY A 58 5.19 -16.25 -9.09
N TRP A 59 5.10 -15.24 -8.22
CA TRP A 59 6.25 -14.76 -7.46
C TRP A 59 6.74 -15.83 -6.49
N THR A 60 8.04 -16.06 -6.51
CA THR A 60 8.70 -16.89 -5.51
C THR A 60 8.81 -16.17 -4.17
N ILE A 61 8.98 -16.91 -3.08
CA ILE A 61 9.09 -16.29 -1.75
C ILE A 61 10.32 -15.37 -1.65
N ASP A 62 11.43 -15.74 -2.30
CA ASP A 62 12.65 -14.93 -2.34
C ASP A 62 12.41 -13.61 -3.09
N GLU A 63 11.65 -13.63 -4.19
CA GLU A 63 11.28 -12.41 -4.92
C GLU A 63 10.34 -11.52 -4.10
N LEU A 64 9.38 -12.10 -3.37
CA LEU A 64 8.48 -11.35 -2.49
C LEU A 64 9.24 -10.73 -1.32
N GLN A 65 10.17 -11.47 -0.71
CA GLN A 65 11.00 -10.94 0.37
C GLN A 65 11.87 -9.78 -0.16
N ALA A 66 12.51 -9.96 -1.31
CA ALA A 66 13.30 -8.91 -1.94
C ALA A 66 12.45 -7.68 -2.32
N TRP A 67 11.19 -7.88 -2.75
CA TRP A 67 10.26 -6.78 -2.98
C TRP A 67 9.93 -6.06 -1.67
N GLY A 68 9.61 -6.80 -0.60
CA GLY A 68 9.38 -6.24 0.73
C GLY A 68 10.56 -5.42 1.25
N ASP A 69 11.80 -5.90 1.10
CA ASP A 69 13.00 -5.18 1.54
C ASP A 69 13.20 -3.86 0.76
N ARG A 70 12.99 -3.88 -0.56
CA ARG A 70 13.05 -2.67 -1.38
C ARG A 70 11.95 -1.68 -0.99
N LEU A 71 10.73 -2.16 -0.77
CA LEU A 71 9.60 -1.34 -0.35
C LEU A 71 9.87 -0.67 0.99
N ALA A 72 10.31 -1.43 2.00
CA ALA A 72 10.68 -0.92 3.32
C ALA A 72 11.76 0.19 3.24
N LYS A 73 12.74 0.02 2.34
CA LYS A 73 13.82 0.99 2.14
C LYS A 73 13.34 2.27 1.42
N LYS A 74 12.48 2.15 0.41
CA LYS A 74 12.06 3.25 -0.46
C LYS A 74 10.91 4.06 0.17
N VAL A 75 9.94 3.38 0.78
CA VAL A 75 8.75 3.98 1.42
C VAL A 75 9.05 4.34 2.88
N ASN A 76 9.92 5.34 3.05
CA ASN A 76 10.37 5.83 4.36
C ASN A 76 9.74 7.19 4.77
N TYR A 77 8.76 7.65 4.00
CA TYR A 77 8.08 8.94 4.14
C TYR A 77 6.63 8.81 4.63
N LEU A 78 6.16 7.58 4.88
CA LEU A 78 4.96 7.38 5.68
C LEU A 78 5.23 7.83 7.12
N MET A 79 4.17 8.00 7.91
CA MET A 79 4.28 8.42 9.31
C MET A 79 5.26 7.54 10.12
N GLU A 80 5.31 6.26 9.79
CA GLU A 80 6.23 5.30 10.40
C GLU A 80 6.87 4.44 9.30
N PRO A 81 8.20 4.21 9.34
CA PRO A 81 8.89 3.41 8.33
C PRO A 81 8.41 1.96 8.37
N LEU A 82 8.29 1.32 7.20
CA LEU A 82 7.91 -0.09 7.09
C LEU A 82 9.11 -0.98 7.34
N VAL A 83 8.88 -2.15 7.96
CA VAL A 83 9.85 -3.24 8.06
C VAL A 83 9.18 -4.56 7.71
N VAL A 84 9.92 -5.47 7.08
CA VAL A 84 9.47 -6.86 6.90
C VAL A 84 9.32 -7.49 8.28
N LEU A 85 8.12 -7.97 8.58
CA LEU A 85 7.77 -8.59 9.84
C LEU A 85 7.80 -10.11 9.76
N GLU A 86 7.23 -10.66 8.69
CA GLU A 86 7.05 -12.10 8.52
C GLU A 86 7.20 -12.50 7.05
N VAL A 87 7.79 -13.67 6.82
CA VAL A 87 7.93 -14.31 5.52
C VAL A 87 7.34 -15.72 5.66
N ASP A 88 6.13 -15.92 5.13
CA ASP A 88 5.47 -17.22 5.11
C ASP A 88 5.74 -17.93 3.79
N ALA A 89 6.75 -18.79 3.79
CA ALA A 89 7.11 -19.58 2.62
C ALA A 89 6.04 -20.62 2.22
N GLN A 90 5.19 -21.06 3.15
CA GLN A 90 4.14 -22.04 2.86
C GLN A 90 2.90 -21.38 2.25
N GLY A 91 2.48 -20.24 2.82
CA GLY A 91 1.40 -19.42 2.28
C GLY A 91 1.80 -18.69 0.98
N GLY A 92 3.09 -18.38 0.82
CA GLY A 92 3.59 -17.55 -0.27
C GLY A 92 3.26 -16.08 -0.04
N GLU A 93 3.45 -15.61 1.19
CA GLU A 93 3.12 -14.26 1.63
C GLU A 93 4.30 -13.61 2.38
N VAL A 94 4.42 -12.30 2.24
CA VAL A 94 5.35 -11.47 3.03
C VAL A 94 4.56 -10.34 3.65
N GLU A 95 4.68 -10.19 4.95
CA GLU A 95 4.03 -9.14 5.72
C GLU A 95 5.06 -8.08 6.12
N LEU A 96 4.74 -6.81 5.87
CA LEU A 96 5.46 -5.66 6.41
C LEU A 96 4.56 -4.88 7.36
N ARG A 97 5.15 -4.26 8.37
CA ARG A 97 4.44 -3.34 9.28
C ARG A 97 5.29 -2.14 9.64
N SER A 98 4.62 -1.07 10.09
CA SER A 98 5.30 0.09 10.68
C SER A 98 6.20 -0.28 11.86
N GLN A 99 7.46 0.16 11.81
CA GLN A 99 8.41 0.07 12.90
C GLN A 99 8.09 1.14 13.95
N SER A 100 7.72 0.70 15.16
CA SER A 100 7.37 1.57 16.30
C SER A 100 6.17 2.49 16.06
N PRO A 101 4.95 1.95 15.94
CA PRO A 101 3.76 2.76 15.77
C PRO A 101 3.49 3.67 16.97
N THR A 102 3.16 4.93 16.71
CA THR A 102 2.96 5.95 17.75
C THR A 102 1.69 5.65 18.55
N PRO A 103 1.76 5.41 19.87
CA PRO A 103 0.57 5.19 20.68
C PRO A 103 -0.22 6.48 20.87
N ARG A 104 -1.56 6.38 20.81
CA ARG A 104 -2.50 7.44 21.18
C ARG A 104 -3.43 6.92 22.26
N GLY A 105 -3.03 7.10 23.52
CA GLY A 105 -3.75 6.52 24.66
C GLY A 105 -3.75 4.99 24.60
N GLN A 106 -4.92 4.37 24.59
CA GLN A 106 -5.09 2.91 24.51
C GLN A 106 -5.03 2.34 23.09
N LEU A 107 -4.97 3.23 22.08
CA LEU A 107 -4.96 2.88 20.67
C LEU A 107 -3.54 2.92 20.11
N LYS A 108 -3.22 1.94 19.27
CA LYS A 108 -1.98 1.91 18.49
C LYS A 108 -2.31 1.69 17.02
N SER A 109 -2.02 2.68 16.18
CA SER A 109 -2.29 2.62 14.75
C SER A 109 -1.00 2.43 13.95
N TYR A 110 -1.01 1.58 12.93
CA TYR A 110 0.15 1.27 12.08
C TYR A 110 -0.27 0.92 10.67
N TYR A 111 0.64 1.10 9.72
CA TYR A 111 0.50 0.54 8.39
C TYR A 111 0.85 -0.95 8.40
N GLU A 112 0.07 -1.73 7.64
CA GLU A 112 0.34 -3.11 7.32
C GLU A 112 0.34 -3.26 5.81
N VAL A 113 1.37 -3.94 5.29
CA VAL A 113 1.46 -4.30 3.88
C VAL A 113 1.51 -5.81 3.77
N ARG A 114 0.70 -6.37 2.87
CA ARG A 114 0.73 -7.79 2.53
C ARG A 114 1.08 -7.97 1.08
N LEU A 115 2.17 -8.69 0.83
CA LEU A 115 2.59 -9.18 -0.48
C LEU A 115 2.19 -10.64 -0.61
N ASN A 116 1.77 -11.07 -1.80
CA ASN A 116 1.51 -12.48 -2.07
C ASN A 116 2.08 -12.96 -3.40
N LYS A 117 2.14 -14.28 -3.57
CA LYS A 117 2.67 -14.95 -4.77
C LYS A 117 1.96 -14.62 -6.08
N SER A 118 0.76 -14.04 -6.03
CA SER A 118 0.04 -13.57 -7.21
C SER A 118 0.56 -12.21 -7.71
N GLY A 119 1.53 -11.61 -7.02
CA GLY A 119 2.09 -10.31 -7.40
C GLY A 119 1.22 -9.13 -6.97
N THR A 120 0.43 -9.30 -5.92
CA THR A 120 -0.37 -8.22 -5.35
C THR A 120 0.22 -7.73 -4.04
N LEU A 121 0.00 -6.45 -3.78
CA LEU A 121 0.30 -5.74 -2.57
C LEU A 121 -1.00 -5.11 -2.07
N ARG A 122 -1.32 -5.29 -0.79
CA ARG A 122 -2.37 -4.54 -0.11
C ARG A 122 -1.78 -3.72 1.02
N LEU A 123 -2.08 -2.43 1.06
CA LEU A 123 -1.73 -1.50 2.13
C LEU A 123 -3.01 -1.12 2.90
N ASP A 124 -3.02 -1.46 4.19
CA ASP A 124 -4.07 -1.07 5.14
C ASP A 124 -3.46 -0.23 6.27
N ARG A 125 -4.30 0.56 6.93
CA ARG A 125 -3.97 1.10 8.26
C ARG A 125 -4.77 0.36 9.33
N MET A 126 -4.07 -0.27 10.25
CA MET A 126 -4.64 -1.08 11.32
C MET A 126 -4.60 -0.30 12.63
N THR A 127 -5.66 -0.40 13.42
CA THR A 127 -5.71 0.09 14.80
C THR A 127 -5.86 -1.09 15.75
N PHE A 128 -4.95 -1.18 16.71
CA PHE A 128 -5.00 -2.11 17.82
C PHE A 128 -5.54 -1.40 19.07
N ASP A 129 -6.59 -1.97 19.67
CA ASP A 129 -7.14 -1.51 20.94
C ASP A 129 -6.68 -2.45 22.05
N SER A 130 -5.97 -1.89 23.02
CA SER A 130 -5.47 -2.65 24.18
C SER A 130 -6.57 -3.02 25.18
N ALA A 131 -7.72 -2.35 25.17
CA ALA A 131 -8.84 -2.65 26.06
C ALA A 131 -9.52 -3.98 25.71
N ASP A 132 -9.77 -4.23 24.43
CA ASP A 132 -10.43 -5.45 23.94
C ASP A 132 -9.45 -6.44 23.27
N ARG A 133 -8.18 -6.05 23.12
CA ARG A 133 -7.11 -6.81 22.46
C ARG A 133 -7.43 -7.18 21.01
N ARG A 134 -8.22 -6.36 20.31
CA ARG A 134 -8.58 -6.56 18.90
C ARG A 134 -7.86 -5.58 17.99
N ARG A 135 -7.69 -6.03 16.75
CA ARG A 135 -7.20 -5.22 15.65
C ARG A 135 -8.34 -4.98 14.67
N ARG A 136 -8.41 -3.78 14.11
CA ARG A 136 -9.42 -3.41 13.11
C ARG A 136 -8.78 -2.55 12.02
N PRO A 137 -9.18 -2.70 10.75
CA PRO A 137 -8.88 -1.70 9.73
C PRO A 137 -9.41 -0.33 10.15
N SER A 138 -8.72 0.71 9.73
CA SER A 138 -9.06 2.11 9.97
C SER A 138 -8.66 2.94 8.78
N GLN A 139 -9.44 3.95 8.46
CA GLN A 139 -9.12 4.89 7.40
C GLN A 139 -7.80 5.60 7.64
N PHE A 140 -7.13 5.98 6.56
CA PHE A 140 -5.91 6.78 6.61
C PHE A 140 -5.90 7.82 5.50
N GLN A 141 -5.26 8.95 5.80
CA GLN A 141 -5.12 10.05 4.86
C GLN A 141 -3.72 10.08 4.26
N LEU A 142 -3.64 10.30 2.95
CA LEU A 142 -2.42 10.66 2.25
C LEU A 142 -2.59 12.04 1.61
N SER A 143 -1.52 12.83 1.54
CA SER A 143 -1.52 14.00 0.64
C SER A 143 -1.46 13.52 -0.82
N ARG A 144 -1.82 14.41 -1.76
CA ARG A 144 -1.67 14.13 -3.21
C ARG A 144 -0.25 13.72 -3.57
N GLU A 145 0.71 14.52 -3.13
CA GLU A 145 2.14 14.29 -3.36
C GLU A 145 2.61 12.94 -2.81
N VAL A 146 2.18 12.57 -1.59
CA VAL A 146 2.56 11.28 -0.99
C VAL A 146 1.94 10.12 -1.75
N LEU A 147 0.69 10.24 -2.19
CA LEU A 147 0.02 9.22 -3.00
C LEU A 147 0.70 9.02 -4.36
N GLU A 148 1.00 10.10 -5.06
CA GLU A 148 1.68 10.07 -6.36
C GLU A 148 3.06 9.44 -6.23
N ARG A 149 3.85 9.87 -5.23
CA ARG A 149 5.15 9.26 -4.95
C ARG A 149 5.02 7.77 -4.60
N LEU A 150 4.02 7.40 -3.79
CA LEU A 150 3.76 6.02 -3.43
C LEU A 150 3.42 5.16 -4.64
N ALA A 151 2.62 5.66 -5.57
CA ALA A 151 2.27 4.95 -6.79
C ALA A 151 3.52 4.55 -7.60
N ASP A 152 4.44 5.49 -7.83
CA ASP A 152 5.65 5.21 -8.58
C ASP A 152 6.65 4.35 -7.79
N ASP A 153 6.77 4.56 -6.47
CA ASP A 153 7.64 3.73 -5.61
C ASP A 153 7.15 2.27 -5.54
N LEU A 154 5.84 2.02 -5.56
CA LEU A 154 5.26 0.68 -5.62
C LEU A 154 5.65 -0.02 -6.92
N ALA A 155 5.47 0.66 -8.07
CA ALA A 155 5.86 0.14 -9.38
C ALA A 155 7.37 -0.14 -9.45
N ASP A 156 8.20 0.81 -9.02
CA ASP A 156 9.65 0.64 -9.06
C ASP A 156 10.12 -0.53 -8.19
N THR A 157 9.63 -0.62 -6.95
CA THR A 157 10.05 -1.67 -6.02
C THR A 157 9.61 -3.05 -6.48
N ALA A 158 8.47 -3.17 -7.17
CA ALA A 158 8.05 -4.42 -7.79
C ALA A 158 9.05 -4.85 -8.88
N HIS A 159 9.48 -3.92 -9.75
CA HIS A 159 10.39 -4.21 -10.86
C HIS A 159 11.89 -4.21 -10.51
N GLY A 160 12.25 -4.18 -9.23
CA GLY A 160 13.65 -4.25 -8.80
C GLY A 160 14.43 -2.94 -8.93
N ARG A 161 13.74 -1.80 -9.01
CA ARG A 161 14.31 -0.46 -9.24
C ARG A 161 14.32 0.43 -7.99
#